data_AF-A0A439D5F4-F1
#
_entry.id   AF-A0A439D5F4-F1
#
_cell.length_a   1.000
_cell.length_b   1.000
_cell.length_c   1.000
_cell.angle_alpha   90.00
_cell.angle_beta   90.00
_cell.angle_gamma   90.00
#
_symmetry.space_group_name_H-M   'P 1'
#
loop_
_entity.id
_entity.type
_entity.pdbx_description
1 polymer ?
#
loop_
_entity_poly.entity_id
_entity_poly.type
_entity_poly.pdbx_seq_one_letter_code
_entity_poly.pdbx_strand_id
1 'polypeptide(L)'
;MTPSVIMQTTADVLPEQADHSSLTQPDETKMKLRVPKPVKEPEQRRSVRIPDLFSSIMSTRPVVNQNHFKVKAEGDRWISKIMNMDEKTSAKNTKSDFCLLSSMWVPTAGEEALRTMLDWNNWIFYFDDEFDEGHLRDDLVAAREEIDQTMAIMEEGAAIYTPEENPIRYVFQTCWQRVVKGASPGMP
;
A
#
# COMPACT_ATOMS: atom_id res chain seq x y z
N MET A 1 7.28 45.13 -50.04
CA MET A 1 6.22 46.03 -50.52
C MET A 1 4.96 45.21 -50.71
N THR A 2 3.99 45.35 -49.82
CA THR A 2 2.60 44.88 -49.98
C THR A 2 1.85 45.76 -50.98
N PRO A 3 0.77 45.24 -51.56
CA PRO A 3 -0.50 45.97 -51.39
C PRO A 3 -1.71 45.06 -51.10
N SER A 4 -2.69 45.70 -50.47
CA SER A 4 -4.03 45.24 -50.06
C SER A 4 -5.07 45.59 -51.11
N VAL A 5 -6.13 44.78 -51.29
CA VAL A 5 -7.45 45.23 -51.80
C VAL A 5 -8.57 44.32 -51.23
N ILE A 6 -9.67 44.95 -50.81
CA ILE A 6 -10.89 44.39 -50.20
C ILE A 6 -12.09 44.45 -51.16
N MET A 7 -12.91 43.39 -51.11
CA MET A 7 -14.35 43.18 -51.41
C MET A 7 -15.02 43.65 -52.70
N GLN A 8 -15.87 42.75 -53.24
CA GLN A 8 -17.19 43.10 -53.77
C GLN A 8 -18.21 41.94 -53.67
N THR A 9 -19.46 42.35 -53.51
CA THR A 9 -20.72 41.66 -53.14
C THR A 9 -21.41 40.97 -54.31
N THR A 10 -22.23 39.94 -54.04
CA THR A 10 -23.46 39.65 -54.82
C THR A 10 -24.56 39.11 -53.89
N ALA A 11 -25.80 39.51 -54.18
CA ALA A 11 -27.03 39.13 -53.52
C ALA A 11 -27.90 38.35 -54.52
N ASP A 12 -28.76 37.44 -54.03
CA ASP A 12 -29.89 36.88 -54.77
C ASP A 12 -31.10 36.68 -53.84
N VAL A 13 -32.30 36.72 -54.44
CA VAL A 13 -33.55 37.26 -53.88
C VAL A 13 -34.76 36.31 -54.16
N LEU A 14 -35.61 36.09 -53.13
CA LEU A 14 -37.09 35.82 -53.05
C LEU A 14 -37.70 34.50 -53.61
N PRO A 15 -38.91 34.00 -53.17
CA PRO A 15 -40.21 34.70 -52.86
C PRO A 15 -40.97 34.14 -51.61
N GLU A 16 -42.24 34.39 -51.27
CA GLU A 16 -43.21 35.51 -51.22
C GLU A 16 -44.42 34.97 -50.38
N GLN A 17 -44.92 35.74 -49.38
CA GLN A 17 -46.27 35.81 -48.73
C GLN A 17 -47.09 34.51 -48.38
N ALA A 18 -47.96 34.38 -47.37
CA ALA A 18 -48.71 35.18 -46.38
C ALA A 18 -48.98 34.23 -45.16
N ASP A 19 -49.48 34.55 -43.98
CA ASP A 19 -50.69 35.26 -43.58
C ASP A 19 -50.64 35.47 -42.05
N HIS A 20 -51.07 36.64 -41.59
CA HIS A 20 -51.06 37.05 -40.20
C HIS A 20 -52.37 36.60 -39.53
N SER A 21 -52.37 35.42 -38.91
CA SER A 21 -53.40 35.09 -37.94
C SER A 21 -52.86 34.16 -36.86
N SER A 22 -53.20 34.49 -35.61
CA SER A 22 -52.90 33.78 -34.34
C SER A 22 -51.62 34.18 -33.60
N LEU A 23 -51.71 35.32 -32.90
CA LEU A 23 -50.94 35.59 -31.68
C LEU A 23 -51.32 34.56 -30.61
N THR A 24 -50.41 33.62 -30.31
CA THR A 24 -50.54 32.74 -29.14
C THR A 24 -49.17 32.53 -28.48
N GLN A 25 -48.99 33.24 -27.35
CA GLN A 25 -48.18 33.04 -26.14
C GLN A 25 -46.70 32.60 -26.20
N PRO A 26 -45.81 33.22 -25.40
CA PRO A 26 -44.37 32.94 -25.42
C PRO A 26 -44.02 31.57 -24.83
N ASP A 27 -43.08 30.91 -25.51
CA ASP A 27 -42.56 29.57 -25.24
C ASP A 27 -41.70 29.53 -23.95
N GLU A 28 -42.12 28.71 -23.00
CA GLU A 28 -41.45 28.45 -21.73
C GLU A 28 -40.15 27.65 -21.96
N THR A 29 -39.07 28.35 -22.31
CA THR A 29 -37.74 27.75 -22.25
C THR A 29 -37.35 27.57 -20.78
N LYS A 30 -37.58 26.36 -20.26
CA LYS A 30 -37.16 25.90 -18.92
C LYS A 30 -35.65 26.05 -18.74
N MET A 31 -35.23 27.19 -18.18
CA MET A 31 -33.92 27.33 -17.57
C MET A 31 -33.90 26.46 -16.31
N LYS A 32 -33.47 25.20 -16.44
CA LYS A 32 -33.23 24.33 -15.28
C LYS A 32 -32.14 25.00 -14.43
N LEU A 33 -32.55 25.61 -13.32
CA LEU A 33 -31.65 26.06 -12.27
C LEU A 33 -30.77 24.88 -11.87
N ARG A 34 -29.47 24.97 -12.13
CA ARG A 34 -28.49 24.01 -11.63
C ARG A 34 -28.43 24.18 -10.11
N VAL A 35 -29.15 23.32 -9.39
CA VAL A 35 -29.04 23.26 -7.93
C VAL A 35 -27.59 22.90 -7.60
N PRO A 36 -26.86 23.74 -6.85
CA PRO A 36 -25.53 23.39 -6.39
C PRO A 36 -25.61 22.10 -5.57
N LYS A 37 -24.75 21.12 -5.88
CA LYS A 37 -24.58 19.98 -4.96
C LYS A 37 -24.18 20.55 -3.60
N PRO A 38 -24.75 20.05 -2.48
CA PRO A 38 -24.37 20.52 -1.16
C PRO A 38 -22.85 20.39 -1.01
N VAL A 39 -22.22 21.50 -0.64
CA VAL A 39 -20.81 21.52 -0.25
C VAL A 39 -20.72 20.55 0.94
N LYS A 40 -20.02 19.43 0.77
CA LYS A 40 -19.72 18.57 1.92
C LYS A 40 -18.93 19.43 2.89
N GLU A 41 -19.50 19.70 4.07
CA GLU A 41 -18.77 20.35 5.15
C GLU A 41 -17.48 19.56 5.39
N PRO A 42 -16.34 20.23 5.63
CA PRO A 42 -15.09 19.54 5.88
C PRO A 42 -15.29 18.61 7.08
N GLU A 43 -15.16 17.30 6.87
CA GLU A 43 -15.25 16.32 7.94
C GLU A 43 -14.34 16.75 9.08
N GLN A 44 -14.95 17.00 10.25
CA GLN A 44 -14.24 17.46 11.43
C GLN A 44 -13.27 16.35 11.86
N ARG A 45 -11.98 16.51 11.51
CA ARG A 45 -10.93 15.54 11.84
C ARG A 45 -10.87 15.39 13.35
N ARG A 46 -11.35 14.26 13.86
CA ARG A 46 -11.17 13.86 15.26
C ARG A 46 -9.69 13.54 15.46
N SER A 47 -9.05 14.23 16.40
CA SER A 47 -7.66 13.96 16.77
C SER A 47 -7.58 13.60 18.26
N VAL A 48 -6.64 12.73 18.59
CA VAL A 48 -6.30 12.35 19.96
C VAL A 48 -4.84 12.75 20.19
N ARG A 49 -4.56 13.35 21.35
CA ARG A 49 -3.18 13.67 21.76
C ARG A 49 -2.59 12.47 22.48
N ILE A 50 -1.59 11.82 21.88
CA ILE A 50 -0.79 10.80 22.55
C ILE A 50 0.22 11.52 23.46
N PRO A 51 0.25 11.24 24.78
CA PRO A 51 1.24 11.83 25.68
C PRO A 51 2.63 11.24 25.42
N ASP A 52 3.67 11.88 25.97
CA ASP A 52 5.03 11.32 25.91
C ASP A 52 5.12 10.05 26.77
N LEU A 53 5.12 8.90 26.08
CA LEU A 53 5.20 7.58 26.69
C LEU A 53 6.64 7.23 27.17
N PHE A 54 7.64 8.05 26.84
CA PHE A 54 9.05 7.82 27.13
C PHE A 54 9.59 8.70 28.26
N SER A 55 8.72 9.29 29.07
CA SER A 55 9.08 10.23 30.14
C SER A 55 9.47 9.56 31.48
N SER A 56 9.54 8.23 31.53
CA SER A 56 9.86 7.45 32.75
C SER A 56 11.37 7.33 32.99
N ILE A 57 11.77 7.16 34.26
CA ILE A 57 13.14 6.82 34.67
C ILE A 57 13.65 5.50 34.05
N MET A 58 12.73 4.63 33.63
CA MET A 58 13.02 3.37 32.92
C MET A 58 13.18 3.56 31.41
N SER A 59 13.05 4.79 30.91
CA SER A 59 13.21 5.12 29.49
C SER A 59 14.69 5.20 29.12
N THR A 60 15.29 4.02 28.95
CA THR A 60 16.67 3.91 28.48
C THR A 60 16.71 4.10 26.98
N ARG A 61 17.78 4.75 26.48
CA ARG A 61 18.03 4.79 25.04
C ARG A 61 18.19 3.37 24.52
N PRO A 62 17.48 3.00 23.44
CA PRO A 62 17.61 1.66 22.89
C PRO A 62 19.04 1.42 22.39
N VAL A 63 19.56 0.24 22.70
CA VAL A 63 20.82 -0.23 22.13
C VAL A 63 20.50 -0.76 20.73
N VAL A 64 21.21 -0.25 19.73
CA VAL A 64 21.06 -0.68 18.34
C VAL A 64 22.18 -1.66 18.02
N ASN A 65 21.81 -2.81 17.45
CA ASN A 65 22.77 -3.81 16.98
C ASN A 65 23.79 -3.20 16.01
N GLN A 66 25.07 -3.53 16.21
CA GLN A 66 26.19 -3.03 15.39
C GLN A 66 26.05 -3.35 13.89
N ASN A 67 25.30 -4.40 13.53
CA ASN A 67 25.11 -4.83 12.15
C ASN A 67 23.91 -4.15 11.46
N HIS A 68 23.19 -3.25 12.16
CA HIS A 68 21.94 -2.64 11.70
C HIS A 68 22.01 -2.11 10.26
N PHE A 69 22.98 -1.24 9.95
CA PHE A 69 23.03 -0.59 8.63
C PHE A 69 23.21 -1.58 7.48
N LYS A 70 24.06 -2.60 7.69
CA LYS A 70 24.32 -3.64 6.69
C LYS A 70 23.08 -4.50 6.48
N VAL A 71 22.55 -5.06 7.57
CA VAL A 71 21.40 -5.97 7.54
C VAL A 71 20.15 -5.26 7.03
N LYS A 72 19.93 -4.00 7.40
CA LYS A 72 18.84 -3.17 6.88
C LYS A 72 18.91 -3.05 5.36
N ALA A 73 20.06 -2.61 4.85
CA ALA A 73 20.23 -2.37 3.42
C ALA A 73 20.02 -3.66 2.59
N GLU A 74 20.51 -4.80 3.09
CA GLU A 74 20.31 -6.09 2.44
C GLU A 74 18.88 -6.61 2.58
N GLY A 75 18.24 -6.39 3.74
CA GLY A 75 16.88 -6.78 4.05
C GLY A 75 15.87 -6.07 3.17
N ASP A 76 15.95 -4.75 3.15
CA ASP A 76 15.04 -3.89 2.39
C ASP A 76 15.13 -4.20 0.88
N ARG A 77 16.34 -4.39 0.34
CA ARG A 77 16.50 -4.78 -1.08
C ARG A 77 15.90 -6.15 -1.38
N TRP A 78 16.07 -7.11 -0.46
CA TRP A 78 15.58 -8.47 -0.65
C TRP A 78 14.06 -8.50 -0.60
N ILE A 79 13.43 -7.94 0.43
CA ILE A 79 11.98 -7.99 0.58
C ILE A 79 11.27 -7.23 -0.56
N SER A 80 11.81 -6.08 -0.98
CA SER A 80 11.25 -5.33 -2.12
C SER A 80 11.27 -6.15 -3.42
N LYS A 81 12.30 -6.99 -3.62
CA LYS A 81 12.36 -7.90 -4.76
C LYS A 81 11.33 -9.02 -4.63
N ILE A 82 11.26 -9.68 -3.47
CA ILE A 82 10.37 -10.84 -3.25
C ILE A 82 8.90 -10.44 -3.38
N MET A 83 8.51 -9.30 -2.82
CA MET A 83 7.15 -8.79 -2.91
C MET A 83 6.87 -8.01 -4.20
N ASN A 84 7.81 -7.98 -5.15
CA ASN A 84 7.69 -7.26 -6.42
C ASN A 84 7.22 -5.80 -6.27
N MET A 85 7.81 -5.07 -5.31
CA MET A 85 7.39 -3.71 -4.96
C MET A 85 7.82 -2.69 -6.01
N ASP A 86 6.95 -1.72 -6.29
CA ASP A 86 7.35 -0.50 -6.99
C ASP A 86 8.20 0.42 -6.09
N GLU A 87 8.81 1.44 -6.69
CA GLU A 87 9.71 2.36 -5.98
C GLU A 87 9.02 3.06 -4.80
N LYS A 88 7.75 3.43 -4.97
CA LYS A 88 6.97 4.13 -3.94
C LYS A 88 6.69 3.23 -2.75
N THR A 89 6.30 1.98 -3.00
CA THR A 89 5.99 0.97 -1.98
C THR A 89 7.25 0.54 -1.26
N SER A 90 8.34 0.31 -2.00
CA SER A 90 9.66 0.03 -1.44
C SER A 90 10.15 1.16 -0.53
N ALA A 91 9.99 2.42 -0.95
CA ALA A 91 10.34 3.59 -0.13
C ALA A 91 9.46 3.73 1.12
N LYS A 92 8.18 3.36 1.05
CA LYS A 92 7.30 3.29 2.23
C LYS A 92 7.77 2.19 3.19
N ASN A 93 8.03 0.98 2.69
CA ASN A 93 8.47 -0.15 3.49
C ASN A 93 9.80 0.13 4.20
N THR A 94 10.77 0.72 3.48
CA THR A 94 12.08 1.11 4.02
C THR A 94 11.98 2.06 5.21
N LYS A 95 10.94 2.93 5.25
CA LYS A 95 10.70 3.91 6.32
C LYS A 95 10.08 3.30 7.58
N SER A 96 9.40 2.16 7.48
CA SER A 96 8.89 1.43 8.66
C SER A 96 10.03 0.92 9.56
N ASP A 97 11.22 0.74 8.96
CA ASP A 97 12.46 0.37 9.63
C ASP A 97 12.36 -0.82 10.60
N PHE A 98 11.88 -1.95 10.07
CA PHE A 98 11.83 -3.21 10.81
C PHE A 98 13.21 -3.71 11.26
N CYS A 99 14.29 -3.24 10.62
CA CYS A 99 15.64 -3.57 11.06
C CYS A 99 15.99 -2.83 12.35
N LEU A 100 15.55 -1.58 12.52
CA LEU A 100 15.69 -0.87 13.79
C LEU A 100 14.91 -1.57 14.89
N LEU A 101 13.66 -1.97 14.64
CA LEU A 101 12.86 -2.78 15.56
C LEU A 101 13.60 -4.05 15.99
N SER A 102 14.05 -4.84 15.01
CA SER A 102 14.81 -6.07 15.25
C SER A 102 16.10 -5.81 16.02
N SER A 103 16.80 -4.72 15.70
CA SER A 103 18.06 -4.34 16.35
C SER A 103 17.89 -4.04 17.84
N MET A 104 16.73 -3.53 18.25
CA MET A 104 16.41 -3.27 19.66
C MET A 104 16.09 -4.56 20.43
N TRP A 105 15.50 -5.56 19.76
CA TRP A 105 15.19 -6.86 20.38
C TRP A 105 16.43 -7.74 20.55
N VAL A 106 17.33 -7.70 19.58
CA VAL A 106 18.55 -8.52 19.56
C VAL A 106 19.83 -7.67 19.45
N PRO A 107 20.12 -6.80 20.43
CA PRO A 107 21.16 -5.77 20.31
C PRO A 107 22.59 -6.32 20.20
N THR A 108 22.84 -7.54 20.67
CA THR A 108 24.17 -8.16 20.69
C THR A 108 24.27 -9.37 19.75
N ALA A 109 23.21 -9.71 19.03
CA ALA A 109 23.20 -10.87 18.15
C ALA A 109 24.11 -10.67 16.92
N GLY A 110 24.62 -11.79 16.40
CA GLY A 110 25.35 -11.81 15.15
C GLY A 110 24.48 -11.39 13.95
N GLU A 111 25.15 -11.10 12.83
CA GLU A 111 24.50 -10.62 11.60
C GLU A 111 23.39 -11.55 11.10
N GLU A 112 23.63 -12.86 11.03
CA GLU A 112 22.67 -13.88 10.58
C GLU A 112 21.39 -13.94 11.44
N ALA A 113 21.55 -13.81 12.76
CA ALA A 113 20.44 -13.82 13.68
C ALA A 113 19.62 -12.52 13.56
N LEU A 114 20.27 -11.36 13.45
CA LEU A 114 19.59 -10.10 13.17
C LEU A 114 18.85 -10.16 11.82
N ARG A 115 19.46 -10.75 10.80
CA ARG A 115 18.86 -10.92 9.48
C ARG A 115 17.61 -11.79 9.52
N THR A 116 17.66 -12.88 10.28
CA THR A 116 16.50 -13.76 10.48
C THR A 116 15.36 -13.03 11.19
N MET A 117 15.66 -12.24 12.24
CA MET A 117 14.64 -11.41 12.92
C MET A 117 14.04 -10.34 12.00
N LEU A 118 14.85 -9.71 11.13
CA LEU A 118 14.36 -8.74 10.16
C LEU A 118 13.39 -9.38 9.15
N ASP A 119 13.76 -10.52 8.57
CA ASP A 119 12.92 -11.17 7.57
C ASP A 119 11.63 -11.73 8.21
N TRP A 120 11.71 -12.22 9.45
CA TRP A 120 10.52 -12.62 10.22
C TRP A 120 9.60 -11.43 10.50
N ASN A 121 10.15 -10.28 10.91
CA ASN A 121 9.36 -9.06 11.10
C ASN A 121 8.73 -8.58 9.78
N ASN A 122 9.44 -8.62 8.66
CA ASN A 122 8.82 -8.31 7.37
C ASN A 122 7.65 -9.28 7.09
N TRP A 123 7.87 -10.59 7.26
CA TRP A 123 6.85 -11.59 7.02
C TRP A 123 5.58 -11.36 7.84
N ILE A 124 5.71 -11.15 9.16
CA ILE A 124 4.52 -11.05 10.02
C ILE A 124 3.62 -9.90 9.61
N PHE A 125 4.16 -8.74 9.19
CA PHE A 125 3.34 -7.63 8.71
C PHE A 125 2.64 -7.95 7.39
N TYR A 126 3.32 -8.57 6.44
CA TYR A 126 2.67 -8.95 5.18
C TYR A 126 1.62 -10.04 5.37
N PHE A 127 1.88 -11.00 6.25
CA PHE A 127 0.94 -12.05 6.61
C PHE A 127 -0.29 -11.45 7.30
N ASP A 128 -0.10 -10.62 8.32
CA ASP A 128 -1.18 -9.97 9.08
C ASP A 128 -2.05 -9.06 8.19
N ASP A 129 -1.44 -8.32 7.26
CA ASP A 129 -2.16 -7.49 6.28
C ASP A 129 -3.17 -8.31 5.44
N GLU A 130 -2.92 -9.60 5.18
CA GLU A 130 -3.89 -10.46 4.46
C GLU A 130 -5.19 -10.67 5.25
N PHE A 131 -5.11 -10.70 6.58
CA PHE A 131 -6.24 -10.89 7.50
C PHE A 131 -6.89 -9.56 7.91
N ASP A 132 -6.13 -8.48 8.03
CA ASP A 132 -6.66 -7.19 8.50
C ASP A 132 -7.24 -6.34 7.37
N GLU A 133 -6.49 -6.17 6.28
CA GLU A 133 -6.83 -5.31 5.15
C GLU A 133 -7.06 -6.09 3.85
N GLY A 134 -6.68 -7.36 3.83
CA GLY A 134 -6.63 -8.20 2.65
C GLY A 134 -7.86 -9.06 2.41
N HIS A 135 -7.66 -10.04 1.54
CA HIS A 135 -8.72 -10.91 1.03
C HIS A 135 -9.22 -11.93 2.07
N LEU A 136 -8.47 -12.18 3.15
CA LEU A 136 -8.82 -13.16 4.19
C LEU A 136 -9.67 -12.56 5.30
N ARG A 137 -9.79 -11.23 5.36
CA ARG A 137 -10.50 -10.48 6.39
C ARG A 137 -11.90 -10.97 6.70
N ASP A 138 -12.67 -11.23 5.65
CA ASP A 138 -14.08 -11.61 5.74
C ASP A 138 -14.33 -13.05 5.24
N ASP A 139 -13.29 -13.77 4.82
CA ASP A 139 -13.36 -15.18 4.36
C ASP A 139 -12.66 -16.12 5.34
N LEU A 140 -13.43 -16.61 6.31
CA LEU A 140 -12.92 -17.50 7.35
C LEU A 140 -12.44 -18.86 6.83
N VAL A 141 -12.97 -19.33 5.70
CA VAL A 141 -12.56 -20.62 5.13
C VAL A 141 -11.19 -20.48 4.50
N ALA A 142 -10.99 -19.45 3.67
CA ALA A 142 -9.69 -19.13 3.09
C ALA A 142 -8.66 -18.78 4.19
N ALA A 143 -9.05 -18.03 5.21
CA ALA A 143 -8.18 -17.69 6.34
C ALA A 143 -7.69 -18.94 7.09
N ARG A 144 -8.58 -19.93 7.29
CA ARG A 144 -8.22 -21.19 7.91
C ARG A 144 -7.23 -21.98 7.04
N GLU A 145 -7.47 -22.02 5.74
CA GLU A 145 -6.58 -22.69 4.79
C GLU A 145 -5.19 -22.03 4.79
N GLU A 146 -5.10 -20.71 4.80
CA GLU A 146 -3.81 -20.00 4.85
C GLU A 146 -3.01 -20.33 6.11
N ILE A 147 -3.68 -20.39 7.27
CA ILE A 147 -3.05 -20.79 8.53
C ILE A 147 -2.55 -22.23 8.46
N ASP A 148 -3.38 -23.18 7.99
CA ASP A 148 -3.01 -24.59 7.88
C ASP A 148 -1.79 -24.78 6.95
N GLN A 149 -1.76 -24.06 5.82
CA GLN A 149 -0.63 -24.08 4.88
C GLN A 149 0.63 -23.45 5.46
N THR A 150 0.49 -22.35 6.21
CA THR A 150 1.61 -21.71 6.89
C THR A 150 2.21 -22.64 7.96
N MET A 151 1.37 -23.36 8.70
CA MET A 151 1.84 -24.35 9.68
C MET A 151 2.55 -25.53 9.00
N ALA A 152 2.05 -25.99 7.86
CA ALA A 152 2.65 -27.08 7.09
C ALA A 152 4.09 -26.79 6.63
N ILE A 153 4.50 -25.51 6.49
CA ILE A 153 5.89 -25.13 6.16
C ILE A 153 6.88 -25.60 7.23
N MET A 154 6.42 -25.77 8.47
CA MET A 154 7.27 -26.20 9.58
C MET A 154 7.45 -27.73 9.66
N GLU A 155 6.70 -28.49 8.87
CA GLU A 155 6.73 -29.96 8.89
C GLU A 155 7.92 -30.53 8.09
N GLU A 156 8.34 -31.75 8.44
CA GLU A 156 9.36 -32.46 7.69
C GLU A 156 8.86 -32.81 6.27
N GLY A 157 9.66 -32.50 5.25
CA GLY A 157 9.28 -32.74 3.86
C GLY A 157 8.27 -31.73 3.30
N ALA A 158 8.08 -30.58 3.96
CA ALA A 158 7.24 -29.49 3.47
C ALA A 158 7.57 -29.10 2.01
N ALA A 159 6.53 -28.73 1.25
CA ALA A 159 6.68 -28.26 -0.12
C ALA A 159 7.56 -27.00 -0.18
N ILE A 160 8.42 -26.91 -1.20
CA ILE A 160 9.28 -25.73 -1.41
C ILE A 160 8.49 -24.70 -2.20
N TYR A 161 8.39 -23.49 -1.67
CA TYR A 161 7.78 -22.36 -2.34
C TYR A 161 8.82 -21.59 -3.16
N THR A 162 8.36 -20.99 -4.25
CA THR A 162 9.09 -19.94 -4.97
C THR A 162 8.45 -18.57 -4.68
N PRO A 163 9.22 -17.47 -4.83
CA PRO A 163 8.67 -16.11 -4.71
C PRO A 163 7.49 -15.85 -5.65
N GLU A 164 7.49 -16.47 -6.84
CA GLU A 164 6.46 -16.29 -7.86
C GLU A 164 5.15 -17.03 -7.52
N GLU A 165 5.24 -18.17 -6.83
CA GLU A 165 4.06 -18.95 -6.40
C GLU A 165 3.35 -18.32 -5.21
N ASN A 166 4.10 -18.02 -4.15
CA ASN A 166 3.58 -17.34 -2.98
C ASN A 166 4.74 -16.65 -2.24
N PRO A 167 4.90 -15.33 -2.40
CA PRO A 167 6.03 -14.61 -1.84
C PRO A 167 5.99 -14.55 -0.31
N ILE A 168 4.81 -14.51 0.32
CA ILE A 168 4.66 -14.46 1.78
C ILE A 168 5.11 -15.79 2.40
N ARG A 169 4.62 -16.91 1.89
CA ARG A 169 5.05 -18.25 2.32
C ARG A 169 6.52 -18.51 2.04
N TYR A 170 7.04 -18.02 0.92
CA TYR A 170 8.47 -18.10 0.61
C TYR A 170 9.34 -17.38 1.65
N VAL A 171 8.95 -16.18 2.09
CA VAL A 171 9.67 -15.44 3.14
C VAL A 171 9.64 -16.23 4.45
N PHE A 172 8.47 -16.76 4.85
CA PHE A 172 8.37 -17.56 6.07
C PHE A 172 9.21 -18.82 6.02
N GLN A 173 9.13 -19.57 4.92
CA GLN A 173 9.93 -20.78 4.72
C GLN A 173 11.42 -20.49 4.77
N THR A 174 11.87 -19.38 4.19
CA THR A 174 13.27 -18.95 4.28
C THR A 174 13.67 -18.66 5.73
N CYS A 175 12.80 -18.02 6.51
CA CYS A 175 13.05 -17.78 7.93
C CYS A 175 13.12 -19.09 8.73
N TRP A 176 12.14 -19.97 8.53
CA TRP A 176 12.08 -21.27 9.20
C TRP A 176 13.34 -22.11 8.94
N GLN A 177 13.78 -22.20 7.69
CA GLN A 177 15.01 -22.92 7.33
C GLN A 177 16.25 -22.38 8.05
N ARG A 178 16.36 -21.06 8.24
CA ARG A 178 17.46 -20.46 9.02
C ARG A 178 17.36 -20.77 10.51
N VAL A 179 16.15 -20.77 11.06
CA VAL A 179 15.89 -21.14 12.47
C VAL A 179 16.31 -22.59 12.71
N VAL A 180 15.85 -23.54 11.88
CA VAL A 180 16.21 -24.96 12.00
C VAL A 180 17.72 -25.17 11.89
N LYS A 181 18.39 -24.49 10.93
CA LYS A 181 19.84 -24.57 10.77
C LYS A 181 20.62 -24.01 11.96
N GLY A 182 20.09 -22.98 12.62
CA GLY A 182 20.72 -22.33 13.78
C GLY A 182 20.38 -23.00 15.13
N ALA A 183 19.35 -23.86 15.17
CA ALA A 183 18.91 -24.53 16.38
C ALA A 183 19.92 -25.60 16.82
N SER A 184 20.09 -25.74 18.13
CA SER A 184 20.85 -26.88 18.70
C SER A 184 20.03 -28.16 18.58
N PRO A 185 20.66 -29.35 18.48
CA PRO A 185 19.94 -30.62 18.41
C PRO A 185 18.99 -30.77 19.60
N GLY A 186 17.68 -30.89 19.34
CA GLY A 186 16.65 -31.08 20.37
C GLY A 186 15.68 -29.90 20.57
N MET A 187 15.79 -28.82 19.80
CA MET A 187 14.59 -27.99 19.57
C MET A 187 13.68 -28.70 18.56
N PRO A 188 12.37 -28.83 18.86
CA PRO A 188 11.40 -29.53 18.03
C PRO A 188 11.22 -28.89 16.65
#